data_AF-A0A948W273-F1
#
_entry.id   AF-A0A948W273-F1
#
_cell.length_a   1.000
_cell.length_b   1.000
_cell.length_c   1.000
_cell.angle_alpha   90.00
_cell.angle_beta   90.00
_cell.angle_gamma   90.00
#
_symmetry.space_group_name_H-M   'P 1'
#
loop_
_entity.id
_entity.type
_entity.pdbx_description
1 polymer ?
#
loop_
_entity_poly.entity_id
_entity_poly.type
_entity_poly.pdbx_seq_one_letter_code
_entity_poly.pdbx_strand_id
1 'polypeptide(L)'
;MTLAQWLVYHQQEVHLKDNCSWMGIITYKNPLDIWIYQEIIHEVQPDVIVEIGSYAGGSTLFFAHMLDIIGKGIVVTIDIDRIVYEAEHPRIVTITGDSSSESVVGRVAELCEGRTVLVLHDGDHHAEQVIKDLRAYAPFVSVGSYLIVEDGISDQVRRGIGGGAFGDFPGGGPRAATREFLTECDDFIVDTSREHYILTYNPEGFLKRLR
;
A
#
# COMPACT_ATOMS: atom_id res chain seq x y z
N MET A 1 0.45 -22.30 -23.54
CA MET A 1 -0.08 -21.68 -22.31
C MET A 1 -1.10 -20.62 -22.71
N THR A 2 -2.32 -20.65 -22.18
CA THR A 2 -3.33 -19.60 -22.40
C THR A 2 -3.02 -18.36 -21.55
N LEU A 3 -3.64 -17.21 -21.83
CA LEU A 3 -3.48 -16.01 -21.00
C LEU A 3 -3.85 -16.26 -19.54
N ALA A 4 -4.96 -16.96 -19.29
CA ALA A 4 -5.38 -17.34 -17.94
C ALA A 4 -4.33 -18.22 -17.23
N GLN A 5 -3.74 -19.19 -17.94
CA GLN A 5 -2.66 -20.01 -17.39
C GLN A 5 -1.39 -19.20 -17.11
N TRP A 6 -1.06 -18.22 -17.96
CA TRP A 6 0.08 -17.34 -17.75
C TRP A 6 -0.12 -16.45 -16.52
N LEU A 7 -1.32 -15.90 -16.29
CA LEU A 7 -1.62 -15.08 -15.11
C LEU A 7 -1.47 -15.88 -13.81
N VAL A 8 -1.96 -17.12 -13.79
CA VAL A 8 -1.78 -18.02 -12.64
C VAL A 8 -0.31 -18.35 -12.42
N TYR A 9 0.42 -18.70 -13.49
CA TYR A 9 1.85 -18.95 -13.43
C TYR A 9 2.62 -17.72 -12.92
N HIS A 10 2.34 -16.53 -13.46
CA HIS A 10 2.99 -15.29 -13.05
C HIS A 10 2.80 -15.07 -11.55
N GLN A 11 1.56 -15.19 -11.05
CA GLN A 11 1.32 -15.01 -9.63
C GLN A 11 2.09 -16.03 -8.77
N GLN A 12 2.01 -17.31 -9.11
CA GLN A 12 2.58 -18.38 -8.28
C GLN A 12 4.11 -18.50 -8.38
N GLU A 13 4.67 -18.24 -9.55
CA GLU A 13 6.07 -18.58 -9.87
C GLU A 13 6.95 -17.35 -10.04
N VAL A 14 6.38 -16.22 -10.46
CA VAL A 14 7.12 -14.97 -10.63
C VAL A 14 6.93 -14.07 -9.42
N HIS A 15 5.69 -13.78 -9.04
CA HIS A 15 5.40 -12.84 -7.97
C HIS A 15 5.69 -13.42 -6.58
N LEU A 16 5.10 -14.58 -6.24
CA LEU A 16 5.15 -15.16 -4.89
C LEU A 16 6.42 -15.98 -4.56
N LYS A 17 7.33 -16.20 -5.52
CA LYS A 17 8.60 -16.93 -5.29
C LYS A 17 9.81 -16.01 -5.28
N ASP A 18 9.71 -14.90 -4.56
CA ASP A 18 10.81 -13.98 -4.28
C ASP A 18 11.49 -13.39 -5.53
N ASN A 19 10.85 -13.44 -6.70
CA ASN A 19 11.41 -12.86 -7.92
C ASN A 19 10.97 -11.40 -8.13
N CYS A 20 10.10 -10.87 -7.27
CA CYS A 20 9.63 -9.50 -7.34
C CYS A 20 10.34 -8.61 -6.30
N SER A 21 11.45 -8.01 -6.72
CA SER A 21 12.31 -7.20 -5.87
C SER A 21 12.58 -5.81 -6.45
N TRP A 22 12.91 -4.88 -5.57
CA TRP A 22 13.46 -3.58 -5.91
C TRP A 22 14.91 -3.52 -5.43
N MET A 23 15.84 -3.34 -6.37
CA MET A 23 17.29 -3.29 -6.08
C MET A 23 17.81 -4.48 -5.26
N GLY A 24 17.19 -5.65 -5.40
CA GLY A 24 17.57 -6.87 -4.68
C GLY A 24 16.78 -7.15 -3.41
N ILE A 25 15.95 -6.22 -2.93
CA ILE A 25 15.11 -6.43 -1.74
C ILE A 25 13.69 -6.78 -2.17
N ILE A 26 13.11 -7.83 -1.60
CA ILE A 26 11.76 -8.32 -1.95
C ILE A 26 10.71 -7.23 -1.68
N THR A 27 9.80 -7.07 -2.65
CA THR A 27 8.70 -6.09 -2.60
C THR A 27 7.33 -6.75 -2.55
N TYR A 28 7.16 -7.87 -3.29
CA TYR A 28 5.83 -8.40 -3.64
C TYR A 28 4.84 -7.37 -4.16
N LYS A 29 5.31 -6.29 -4.80
CA LYS A 29 4.43 -5.31 -5.42
C LYS A 29 4.23 -5.63 -6.89
N ASN A 30 3.02 -5.42 -7.41
CA ASN A 30 2.80 -5.50 -8.86
C ASN A 30 3.59 -4.37 -9.56
N PRO A 31 4.48 -4.68 -10.53
CA PRO A 31 5.26 -3.67 -11.24
C PRO A 31 4.41 -2.61 -11.97
N LEU A 32 3.18 -2.96 -12.35
CA LEU A 32 2.25 -2.02 -12.98
C LEU A 32 1.72 -0.98 -11.98
N ASP A 33 1.46 -1.39 -10.73
CA ASP A 33 0.97 -0.48 -9.68
C ASP A 33 2.10 0.40 -9.15
N ILE A 34 3.32 -0.13 -9.01
CA ILE A 34 4.50 0.70 -8.66
C ILE A 34 4.73 1.82 -9.67
N TRP A 35 4.43 1.59 -10.96
CA TRP A 35 4.52 2.65 -11.97
C TRP A 35 3.49 3.75 -11.73
N ILE A 36 2.29 3.40 -11.24
CA ILE A 36 1.29 4.38 -10.81
C ILE A 36 1.75 5.11 -9.56
N TYR A 37 2.41 4.42 -8.61
CA TYR A 37 2.90 5.04 -7.39
C TYR A 37 3.90 6.16 -7.69
N GLN A 38 4.82 5.97 -8.65
CA GLN A 38 5.73 7.06 -9.02
C GLN A 38 5.00 8.26 -9.66
N GLU A 39 3.95 8.03 -10.47
CA GLU A 39 3.13 9.13 -11.01
C GLU A 39 2.47 9.92 -9.86
N ILE A 40 1.86 9.21 -8.91
CA ILE A 40 1.24 9.81 -7.74
C ILE A 40 2.28 10.59 -6.92
N ILE A 41 3.45 10.01 -6.64
CA ILE A 41 4.51 10.69 -5.88
C ILE A 41 4.98 11.95 -6.62
N HIS A 42 5.12 11.90 -7.94
CA HIS A 42 5.49 13.06 -8.75
C HIS A 42 4.42 14.16 -8.73
N GLU A 43 3.14 13.81 -8.79
CA GLU A 43 2.04 14.77 -8.76
C GLU A 43 1.83 15.38 -7.36
N VAL A 44 1.83 14.54 -6.33
CA VAL A 44 1.55 14.92 -4.94
C VAL A 44 2.71 15.68 -4.32
N GLN A 45 3.95 15.32 -4.69
CA GLN A 45 5.16 15.85 -4.06
C GLN A 45 5.10 15.70 -2.52
N PRO A 46 5.00 14.46 -1.98
CA PRO A 46 4.82 14.25 -0.55
C PRO A 46 6.06 14.67 0.25
N ASP A 47 5.82 15.20 1.45
CA ASP A 47 6.86 15.41 2.47
C ASP A 47 6.96 14.17 3.38
N VAL A 48 5.89 13.37 3.48
CA VAL A 48 5.86 12.08 4.18
C VAL A 48 5.09 11.06 3.35
N ILE A 49 5.71 9.90 3.14
CA ILE A 49 5.02 8.69 2.71
C ILE A 49 4.87 7.80 3.94
N VAL A 50 3.64 7.47 4.33
CA VAL A 50 3.37 6.47 5.38
C VAL A 50 3.11 5.14 4.69
N GLU A 51 3.86 4.11 5.06
CA GLU A 51 3.69 2.74 4.56
C GLU A 51 3.32 1.84 5.74
N ILE A 52 2.18 1.16 5.66
CA ILE A 52 1.73 0.17 6.64
C ILE A 52 1.88 -1.21 6.01
N GLY A 53 2.70 -2.06 6.62
CA GLY A 53 3.11 -3.33 6.03
C GLY A 53 4.31 -3.13 5.12
N SER A 54 5.48 -3.56 5.58
CA SER A 54 6.76 -3.33 4.91
C SER A 54 7.52 -4.61 4.59
N TYR A 55 7.26 -5.69 5.33
CA TYR A 55 7.89 -6.99 5.14
C TYR A 55 9.43 -6.88 5.02
N ALA A 56 10.00 -7.22 3.87
CA ALA A 56 11.43 -7.14 3.60
C ALA A 56 11.95 -5.71 3.32
N GLY A 57 11.04 -4.77 3.06
CA GLY A 57 11.34 -3.34 2.88
C GLY A 57 11.61 -2.92 1.43
N GLY A 58 11.39 -3.79 0.44
CA GLY A 58 11.67 -3.44 -0.96
C GLY A 58 10.84 -2.26 -1.46
N SER A 59 9.56 -2.20 -1.11
CA SER A 59 8.69 -1.06 -1.41
C SER A 59 9.11 0.19 -0.65
N THR A 60 9.49 0.04 0.62
CA THR A 60 10.05 1.12 1.43
C THR A 60 11.25 1.77 0.75
N LEU A 61 12.19 0.96 0.24
CA LEU A 61 13.37 1.44 -0.46
C LEU A 61 13.01 2.08 -1.81
N PHE A 62 12.02 1.53 -2.52
CA PHE A 62 11.48 2.16 -3.72
C PHE A 62 10.97 3.57 -3.42
N PHE A 63 10.13 3.74 -2.40
CA PHE A 63 9.63 5.06 -2.00
C PHE A 63 10.77 6.00 -1.61
N ALA A 64 11.77 5.53 -0.86
CA ALA A 64 12.91 6.33 -0.47
C ALA A 64 13.72 6.84 -1.70
N HIS A 65 13.92 6.01 -2.72
CA HIS A 65 14.56 6.42 -3.98
C HIS A 65 13.69 7.41 -4.77
N MET A 66 12.37 7.25 -4.79
CA MET A 66 11.48 8.23 -5.43
C MET A 66 11.56 9.60 -4.75
N LEU A 67 11.66 9.60 -3.42
CA LEU A 67 11.85 10.83 -2.61
C LEU A 67 13.21 11.49 -2.87
N ASP A 68 14.26 10.72 -3.19
CA ASP A 68 15.52 11.28 -3.69
C ASP A 68 15.38 11.95 -5.06
N ILE A 69 14.64 11.32 -5.98
CA ILE A 69 14.42 11.87 -7.33
C ILE A 69 13.67 13.21 -7.26
N ILE A 70 12.64 13.32 -6.42
CA ILE A 70 11.93 14.60 -6.22
C ILE A 70 12.67 15.55 -5.27
N GLY A 71 13.74 15.08 -4.61
CA GLY A 71 14.64 15.88 -3.77
C GLY A 71 14.12 16.19 -2.36
N LYS A 72 13.00 15.60 -1.92
CA LYS A 72 12.40 15.91 -0.61
C LYS A 72 11.62 14.74 0.00
N GLY A 73 11.26 14.89 1.27
CA GLY A 73 10.40 13.98 2.02
C GLY A 73 11.11 12.81 2.69
N ILE A 74 10.34 12.07 3.50
CA ILE A 74 10.73 10.84 4.20
C ILE A 74 9.70 9.73 4.02
N VAL A 75 10.11 8.48 4.24
CA VAL A 75 9.21 7.31 4.36
C VAL A 75 9.10 6.95 5.84
N VAL A 76 7.88 6.92 6.36
CA VAL A 76 7.56 6.39 7.69
C VAL A 76 6.97 5.00 7.48
N THR A 77 7.75 3.97 7.77
CA THR A 77 7.37 2.58 7.51
C THR A 77 7.00 1.88 8.80
N ILE A 78 5.86 1.17 8.80
CA ILE A 78 5.21 0.58 9.96
C ILE A 78 5.05 -0.91 9.73
N ASP A 79 5.48 -1.71 10.70
CA ASP A 79 5.32 -3.17 10.65
C ASP A 79 5.29 -3.75 12.06
N ILE A 80 4.59 -4.86 12.26
CA ILE A 80 4.52 -5.54 13.56
C ILE A 80 5.83 -6.24 13.89
N ASP A 81 6.57 -6.69 12.87
CA ASP A 81 7.88 -7.31 13.00
C ASP A 81 8.86 -6.81 11.93
N ARG A 82 10.15 -7.06 12.15
CA ARG A 82 11.22 -6.65 11.22
C ARG A 82 12.25 -7.75 11.02
N ILE A 83 11.84 -9.01 11.17
CA ILE A 83 12.78 -10.15 11.19
C ILE A 83 13.53 -10.27 9.86
N VAL A 84 12.84 -9.96 8.75
CA VAL A 84 13.36 -10.08 7.38
C VAL A 84 13.55 -8.73 6.69
N TYR A 85 13.43 -7.63 7.43
CA TYR A 85 13.51 -6.28 6.87
C TYR A 85 14.97 -5.90 6.56
N GLU A 86 15.24 -5.49 5.31
CA GLU A 86 16.61 -5.23 4.81
C GLU A 86 16.84 -3.79 4.33
N ALA A 87 15.78 -2.99 4.18
CA ALA A 87 15.90 -1.68 3.55
C ALA A 87 16.53 -0.61 4.44
N GLU A 88 17.68 -0.09 4.03
CA GLU A 88 18.39 1.02 4.67
C GLU A 88 18.48 2.24 3.75
N HIS A 89 18.05 3.40 4.24
CA HIS A 89 18.18 4.68 3.53
C HIS A 89 18.06 5.87 4.49
N PRO A 90 18.77 7.00 4.29
CA PRO A 90 18.67 8.18 5.15
C PRO A 90 17.28 8.81 5.25
N ARG A 91 16.38 8.50 4.30
CA ARG A 91 14.99 8.99 4.27
C ARG A 91 14.00 8.06 4.98
N ILE A 92 14.44 6.90 5.46
CA ILE A 92 13.54 5.92 6.09
C ILE A 92 13.51 6.14 7.59
N VAL A 93 12.30 6.23 8.13
CA VAL A 93 12.00 6.23 9.57
C VAL A 93 11.18 4.99 9.86
N THR A 94 11.72 4.09 10.68
CA THR A 94 11.06 2.84 11.05
C THR A 94 10.25 2.98 12.33
N ILE A 95 9.04 2.42 12.33
CA ILE A 95 8.20 2.22 13.51
C ILE A 95 7.83 0.74 13.57
N THR A 96 8.09 0.08 14.70
CA THR A 96 7.70 -1.32 14.90
C THR A 96 6.57 -1.39 15.91
N GLY A 97 5.45 -2.01 15.54
CA GLY A 97 4.28 -2.18 16.38
C GLY A 97 2.99 -2.37 15.56
N ASP A 98 1.90 -2.62 16.27
CA ASP A 98 0.56 -2.69 15.69
C ASP A 98 0.16 -1.32 15.13
N SER A 99 -0.15 -1.28 13.83
CA SER A 99 -0.46 -0.05 13.11
C SER A 99 -1.72 0.65 13.63
N SER A 100 -2.62 -0.07 14.29
CA SER A 100 -3.85 0.46 14.89
C SER A 100 -3.69 0.88 16.36
N SER A 101 -2.51 0.65 16.96
CA SER A 101 -2.26 1.04 18.35
C SER A 101 -2.11 2.55 18.52
N GLU A 102 -2.64 3.10 19.62
CA GLU A 102 -2.57 4.54 19.92
C GLU A 102 -1.13 5.07 19.92
N SER A 103 -0.17 4.27 20.37
CA SER A 103 1.24 4.66 20.43
C SER A 103 1.88 4.77 19.04
N VAL A 104 1.55 3.86 18.11
CA VAL A 104 2.05 3.92 16.73
C VAL A 104 1.39 5.07 15.98
N VAL A 105 0.05 5.17 16.05
CA VAL A 105 -0.71 6.26 15.41
C VAL A 105 -0.25 7.62 15.90
N GLY A 106 0.00 7.77 17.21
CA GLY A 106 0.52 9.02 17.80
C GLY A 106 1.89 9.42 17.24
N ARG A 107 2.82 8.46 17.13
CA ARG A 107 4.15 8.74 16.53
C ARG A 107 4.06 9.13 15.06
N VAL A 108 3.16 8.52 14.31
CA VAL A 108 2.92 8.87 12.90
C VAL A 108 2.33 10.27 12.79
N ALA A 109 1.37 10.61 13.66
CA ALA A 109 0.76 11.93 13.71
C ALA A 109 1.81 13.05 13.91
N GLU A 110 2.73 12.86 14.85
CA GLU A 110 3.85 13.79 15.09
C GLU A 110 4.75 13.97 13.84
N LEU A 111 5.01 12.89 13.11
CA LEU A 111 5.82 12.93 11.89
C LEU A 111 5.09 13.56 10.71
N CYS A 112 3.76 13.55 10.71
CA CYS A 112 2.89 14.08 9.67
C CYS A 112 2.47 15.54 9.88
N GLU A 113 2.66 16.10 11.09
CA GLU A 113 2.16 17.43 11.43
C GLU A 113 2.69 18.53 10.48
N GLY A 114 1.76 19.26 9.85
CA GLY A 114 2.06 20.37 8.95
C GLY A 114 2.72 19.97 7.62
N ARG A 115 2.65 18.68 7.23
CA ARG A 115 3.33 18.12 6.05
C ARG A 115 2.34 17.60 5.01
N THR A 116 2.79 17.48 3.77
CA THR A 116 2.05 16.80 2.70
C THR A 116 2.21 15.29 2.85
N VAL A 117 1.12 14.56 3.09
CA VAL A 117 1.15 13.13 3.43
C VAL A 117 0.48 12.28 2.35
N LEU A 118 1.17 11.24 1.91
CA LEU A 118 0.66 10.12 1.11
C LEU A 118 0.68 8.87 1.99
N VAL A 119 -0.41 8.09 2.01
CA VAL A 119 -0.49 6.85 2.81
C VAL A 119 -0.70 5.65 1.90
N LEU A 120 0.04 4.58 2.16
CA LEU A 120 -0.14 3.26 1.55
C LEU A 120 -0.42 2.22 2.65
N HIS A 121 -1.49 1.45 2.46
CA HIS A 121 -1.90 0.36 3.34
C HIS A 121 -1.74 -0.98 2.62
N ASP A 122 -0.84 -1.81 3.14
CA ASP A 122 -0.50 -3.16 2.68
C ASP A 122 -0.22 -4.06 3.89
N GLY A 123 -1.01 -3.86 4.96
CA GLY A 123 -0.84 -4.51 6.26
C GLY A 123 -1.56 -5.87 6.35
N ASP A 124 -2.62 -5.91 7.16
CA ASP A 124 -3.50 -7.09 7.20
C ASP A 124 -4.44 -7.08 5.98
N HIS A 125 -4.87 -8.26 5.54
CA HIS A 125 -5.77 -8.45 4.40
C HIS A 125 -7.19 -8.83 4.81
N HIS A 126 -7.52 -8.85 6.12
CA HIS A 126 -8.90 -9.01 6.59
C HIS A 126 -9.59 -7.66 6.70
N ALA A 127 -10.80 -7.54 6.14
CA ALA A 127 -11.53 -6.29 6.11
C ALA A 127 -11.70 -5.63 7.49
N GLU A 128 -11.89 -6.42 8.55
CA GLU A 128 -12.03 -5.93 9.93
C GLU A 128 -10.81 -5.15 10.41
N GLN A 129 -9.60 -5.60 10.07
CA GLN A 129 -8.38 -4.90 10.44
C GLN A 129 -8.09 -3.74 9.48
N VAL A 130 -8.22 -3.97 8.17
CA VAL A 130 -8.01 -2.94 7.15
C VAL A 130 -8.81 -1.68 7.48
N ILE A 131 -10.10 -1.82 7.78
CA ILE A 131 -10.95 -0.65 8.05
C ILE A 131 -10.55 0.12 9.31
N LYS A 132 -9.99 -0.54 10.33
CA LYS A 132 -9.47 0.12 11.54
C LYS A 132 -8.30 1.02 11.15
N ASP A 133 -7.40 0.52 10.32
CA ASP A 133 -6.24 1.27 9.83
C ASP A 133 -6.70 2.41 8.91
N LEU A 134 -7.62 2.17 7.96
CA LEU A 134 -8.13 3.24 7.09
C LEU A 134 -8.70 4.41 7.92
N ARG A 135 -9.50 4.11 8.94
CA ARG A 135 -10.05 5.14 9.85
C ARG A 135 -8.96 5.87 10.64
N ALA A 136 -7.91 5.16 11.08
CA ALA A 136 -6.83 5.74 11.86
C ALA A 136 -5.90 6.67 11.05
N TYR A 137 -5.65 6.34 9.77
CA TYR A 137 -4.68 7.06 8.94
C TYR A 137 -5.29 8.03 7.93
N ALA A 138 -6.58 7.89 7.58
CA ALA A 138 -7.28 8.84 6.72
C ALA A 138 -7.15 10.32 7.17
N PRO A 139 -7.19 10.67 8.47
CA PRO A 139 -7.01 12.05 8.93
C PRO A 139 -5.66 12.67 8.52
N PHE A 140 -4.61 11.86 8.35
CA PHE A 140 -3.27 12.34 8.02
C PHE A 140 -3.10 12.67 6.53
N VAL A 141 -3.84 12.01 5.65
CA VAL A 141 -3.71 12.17 4.19
C VAL A 141 -4.01 13.62 3.81
N SER A 142 -3.15 14.28 3.05
CA SER A 142 -3.41 15.68 2.68
C SER A 142 -4.46 15.80 1.57
N VAL A 143 -5.18 16.93 1.52
CA VAL A 143 -6.07 17.25 0.38
C VAL A 143 -5.28 17.23 -0.93
N GLY A 144 -5.79 16.54 -1.94
CA GLY A 144 -5.12 16.31 -3.21
C GLY A 144 -4.17 15.10 -3.23
N SER A 145 -3.87 14.51 -2.06
CA SER A 145 -3.09 13.29 -1.90
C SER A 145 -3.97 12.04 -1.86
N TYR A 146 -3.36 10.88 -1.56
CA TYR A 146 -4.01 9.58 -1.60
C TYR A 146 -3.87 8.79 -0.30
N LEU A 147 -4.90 7.99 -0.04
CA LEU A 147 -4.85 6.78 0.76
C LEU A 147 -4.94 5.62 -0.22
N ILE A 148 -3.82 4.94 -0.46
CA ILE A 148 -3.74 3.80 -1.37
C ILE A 148 -3.97 2.54 -0.54
N VAL A 149 -5.03 1.80 -0.84
CA VAL A 149 -5.35 0.51 -0.21
C VAL A 149 -4.94 -0.59 -1.17
N GLU A 150 -3.96 -1.39 -0.78
CA GLU A 150 -3.38 -2.42 -1.64
C GLU A 150 -4.16 -3.74 -1.57
N ASP A 151 -3.84 -4.65 -2.48
CA ASP A 151 -4.33 -6.04 -2.48
C ASP A 151 -5.85 -6.22 -2.58
N GLY A 152 -6.59 -5.21 -3.03
CA GLY A 152 -8.02 -5.30 -3.33
C GLY A 152 -8.40 -6.36 -4.38
N ILE A 153 -7.43 -6.81 -5.20
CA ILE A 153 -7.62 -7.91 -6.15
C ILE A 153 -7.90 -9.24 -5.46
N SER A 154 -7.46 -9.39 -4.21
CA SER A 154 -7.70 -10.59 -3.40
C SER A 154 -9.18 -10.91 -3.18
N ASP A 155 -10.04 -9.89 -3.23
CA ASP A 155 -11.50 -10.03 -3.16
C ASP A 155 -12.14 -10.49 -4.49
N GLN A 156 -11.42 -10.38 -5.60
CA GLN A 156 -11.93 -10.69 -6.94
C GLN A 156 -11.49 -12.07 -7.43
N VAL A 157 -10.39 -12.60 -6.90
CA VAL A 157 -9.85 -13.88 -7.33
C VAL A 157 -10.61 -15.01 -6.63
N ARG A 158 -11.05 -16.00 -7.42
CA ARG A 158 -11.70 -17.19 -6.87
C ARG A 158 -10.71 -17.98 -6.03
N ARG A 159 -11.18 -18.49 -4.88
CA ARG A 159 -10.44 -19.40 -4.01
C ARG A 159 -9.73 -20.50 -4.81
N GLY A 160 -8.43 -20.66 -4.56
CA GLY A 160 -7.58 -21.67 -5.21
C GLY A 160 -6.95 -21.25 -6.54
N ILE A 161 -7.25 -20.04 -7.04
CA ILE A 161 -6.55 -19.42 -8.18
C ILE A 161 -5.58 -18.37 -7.63
N GLY A 162 -4.34 -18.34 -8.12
CA GLY A 162 -3.32 -17.35 -7.72
C GLY A 162 -2.32 -17.81 -6.65
N GLY A 163 -2.60 -18.86 -5.87
CA GLY A 163 -1.70 -19.28 -4.76
C GLY A 163 -1.77 -18.32 -3.56
N GLY A 164 -1.26 -18.73 -2.39
CA GLY A 164 -1.40 -17.94 -1.15
C GLY A 164 -2.84 -17.81 -0.63
N ALA A 165 -3.12 -16.77 0.15
CA ALA A 165 -4.44 -16.50 0.75
C ALA A 165 -5.46 -15.82 -0.20
N PHE A 166 -5.13 -15.65 -1.49
CA PHE A 166 -6.03 -15.02 -2.46
C PHE A 166 -7.40 -15.73 -2.52
N GLY A 167 -8.47 -14.96 -2.30
CA GLY A 167 -9.84 -15.45 -2.29
C GLY A 167 -10.25 -16.27 -1.05
N ASP A 168 -9.48 -16.25 0.04
CA ASP A 168 -9.80 -16.95 1.31
C ASP A 168 -9.92 -15.97 2.50
N PHE A 169 -10.69 -14.89 2.33
CA PHE A 169 -11.00 -13.91 3.39
C PHE A 169 -12.46 -14.00 3.82
N PRO A 170 -12.79 -14.82 4.84
CA PRO A 170 -14.12 -14.81 5.45
C PRO A 170 -14.43 -13.41 5.99
N GLY A 171 -15.47 -12.76 5.45
CA GLY A 171 -15.81 -11.38 5.79
C GLY A 171 -15.28 -10.32 4.80
N GLY A 172 -14.50 -10.73 3.79
CA GLY A 172 -13.92 -9.84 2.78
C GLY A 172 -12.52 -9.34 3.15
N GLY A 173 -11.81 -8.81 2.17
CA GLY A 173 -10.47 -8.27 2.30
C GLY A 173 -10.40 -6.77 2.04
N PRO A 174 -9.29 -6.25 1.51
CA PRO A 174 -9.03 -4.82 1.47
C PRO A 174 -10.07 -4.02 0.68
N ARG A 175 -10.54 -4.53 -0.47
CA ARG A 175 -11.55 -3.83 -1.28
C ARG A 175 -12.91 -3.77 -0.59
N ALA A 176 -13.30 -4.83 0.13
CA ALA A 176 -14.50 -4.81 0.95
C ALA A 176 -14.43 -3.72 2.04
N ALA A 177 -13.30 -3.62 2.74
CA ALA A 177 -13.06 -2.56 3.72
C ALA A 177 -13.04 -1.16 3.09
N THR A 178 -12.43 -1.00 1.91
CA THR A 178 -12.44 0.27 1.17
C THR A 178 -13.87 0.73 0.87
N ARG A 179 -14.72 -0.18 0.40
CA ARG A 179 -16.13 0.14 0.11
C ARG A 179 -16.89 0.54 1.35
N GLU A 180 -16.71 -0.17 2.46
CA GLU A 180 -17.33 0.18 3.73
C GLU A 180 -16.85 1.55 4.22
N PHE A 181 -15.54 1.80 4.22
CA PHE A 181 -14.94 3.08 4.59
C PHE A 181 -15.52 4.26 3.79
N LEU A 182 -15.71 4.09 2.48
CA LEU A 182 -16.30 5.12 1.62
C LEU A 182 -17.79 5.38 1.88
N THR A 183 -18.49 4.51 2.63
CA THR A 183 -19.85 4.82 3.12
C THR A 183 -19.85 5.72 4.35
N GLU A 184 -18.71 5.85 5.02
CA GLU A 184 -18.55 6.59 6.28
C GLU A 184 -17.90 7.96 6.10
N CYS A 185 -17.32 8.24 4.92
CA CYS A 185 -16.51 9.41 4.67
C CYS A 185 -16.74 10.00 3.27
N ASP A 186 -17.04 11.29 3.21
CA ASP A 186 -17.24 12.05 1.96
C ASP A 186 -15.97 12.80 1.49
N ASP A 187 -14.86 12.66 2.23
CA ASP A 187 -13.61 13.37 1.93
C ASP A 187 -12.81 12.67 0.82
N PHE A 188 -13.11 11.41 0.51
CA PHE A 188 -12.38 10.58 -0.45
C PHE A 188 -13.24 10.15 -1.64
N ILE A 189 -12.60 10.01 -2.79
CA ILE A 189 -13.18 9.36 -3.98
C ILE A 189 -12.24 8.28 -4.51
N VAL A 190 -12.79 7.25 -5.13
CA VAL A 190 -12.00 6.30 -5.91
C VAL A 190 -11.53 6.98 -7.20
N ASP A 191 -10.21 7.08 -7.38
CA ASP A 191 -9.61 7.56 -8.62
C ASP A 191 -9.33 6.39 -9.58
N THR A 192 -10.36 5.98 -10.33
CA THR A 192 -10.25 4.90 -11.31
C THR A 192 -9.29 5.23 -12.45
N SER A 193 -8.86 6.49 -12.61
CA SER A 193 -7.84 6.82 -13.61
C SER A 193 -6.48 6.24 -13.27
N ARG A 194 -6.26 5.78 -12.03
CA ARG A 194 -5.04 5.10 -11.58
C ARG A 194 -5.04 3.59 -11.81
N GLU A 195 -6.14 3.04 -12.28
CA GLU A 195 -6.29 1.62 -12.64
C GLU A 195 -6.15 1.39 -14.16
N HIS A 196 -5.30 2.18 -14.83
CA HIS A 196 -5.30 2.28 -16.29
C HIS A 196 -4.33 1.32 -17.00
N TYR A 197 -3.43 0.65 -16.28
CA TYR A 197 -2.61 -0.43 -16.85
C TYR A 197 -3.42 -1.72 -17.00
N ILE A 198 -2.86 -2.70 -17.71
CA ILE A 198 -3.56 -3.95 -18.05
C ILE A 198 -4.05 -4.75 -16.84
N LEU A 199 -3.43 -4.53 -15.67
CA LEU A 199 -3.81 -5.15 -14.41
C LEU A 199 -3.39 -4.25 -13.25
N THR A 200 -4.26 -4.12 -12.26
CA THR A 200 -3.97 -3.53 -10.95
C THR A 200 -4.27 -4.55 -9.87
N TYR A 201 -3.47 -4.55 -8.80
CA TYR A 201 -3.71 -5.33 -7.58
C TYR A 201 -4.58 -4.55 -6.60
N ASN A 202 -4.84 -3.27 -6.89
CA ASN A 202 -5.54 -2.33 -6.02
C ASN A 202 -6.85 -1.83 -6.65
N PRO A 203 -7.73 -2.69 -7.19
CA PRO A 203 -8.99 -2.25 -7.77
C PRO A 203 -9.84 -1.55 -6.71
N GLU A 204 -10.29 -0.33 -7.02
CA GLU A 204 -10.96 0.62 -6.13
C GLU A 204 -10.11 1.10 -4.94
N GLY A 205 -8.80 0.82 -4.92
CA GLY A 205 -7.89 1.11 -3.81
C GLY A 205 -7.22 2.48 -3.85
N PHE A 206 -7.27 3.20 -4.97
CA PHE A 206 -6.68 4.54 -5.10
C PHE A 206 -7.65 5.62 -4.59
N LEU A 207 -7.64 5.89 -3.29
CA LEU A 207 -8.56 6.85 -2.69
C LEU A 207 -7.94 8.26 -2.65
N LYS A 208 -8.44 9.15 -3.50
CA LYS A 208 -7.98 10.54 -3.53
C LYS A 208 -8.77 11.39 -2.54
N ARG A 209 -8.07 12.12 -1.67
CA ARG A 209 -8.70 13.06 -0.74
C ARG A 209 -9.02 14.38 -1.44
N LEU A 210 -10.27 14.83 -1.35
CA LEU A 210 -10.76 16.08 -1.95
C LEU A 210 -11.04 17.20 -0.94
N ARG A 211 -11.17 16.87 0.36
CA ARG A 211 -11.58 17.80 1.42
C ARG A 211 -10.82 17.59 2.71
#